data_AF-A0A5M8Q9A0-F1
#
_entry.id   AF-A0A5M8Q9A0-F1
#
_cell.length_a   1.000
_cell.length_b   1.000
_cell.length_c   1.000
_cell.angle_alpha   90.00
_cell.angle_beta   90.00
_cell.angle_gamma   90.00
#
_symmetry.space_group_name_H-M   'P 1'
#
loop_
_entity.id
_entity.type
_entity.pdbx_description
1 polymer ?
#
loop_
_entity_poly.entity_id
_entity_poly.type
_entity_poly.pdbx_seq_one_letter_code
_entity_poly.pdbx_strand_id
1 'polypeptide(L)'
;MIRSGVATQIEHARSLSQVFETISTFPSLGPFLSYQLAIDLNYTSVIDFDENDFVVPGPGARSGIAKCFPQLNGVPPEDIIRWMVDTQQAQFEDQGIVFDDLFGRALTLIDCQNLFCETDKYARVMHPNVRGVGSRNRIKQQFAPQGPPVRPFFPPKWGINQRVAGRSNALASAT
;
A
#
# COMPACT_ATOMS: atom_id res chain seq x y z
N MET A 1 -7.99 -23.80 3.14
CA MET A 1 -8.17 -22.77 2.09
C MET A 1 -8.58 -23.37 0.74
N ILE A 2 -7.73 -24.12 0.03
CA ILE A 2 -8.04 -24.57 -1.35
C ILE A 2 -9.34 -25.40 -1.48
N ARG A 3 -9.69 -26.21 -0.48
CA ARG A 3 -10.91 -27.05 -0.49
C ARG A 3 -12.15 -26.41 0.15
N SER A 4 -12.09 -25.16 0.61
CA SER A 4 -13.18 -24.57 1.39
C SER A 4 -14.21 -23.79 0.56
N GLY A 5 -14.07 -23.76 -0.77
CA GLY A 5 -14.91 -22.91 -1.63
C GLY A 5 -14.61 -21.41 -1.52
N VAL A 6 -13.44 -21.05 -0.95
CA VAL A 6 -13.06 -19.64 -0.71
C VAL A 6 -13.01 -18.82 -2.00
N ALA A 7 -12.60 -19.41 -3.11
CA ALA A 7 -12.55 -18.72 -4.40
C ALA A 7 -13.95 -18.22 -4.80
N THR A 8 -14.95 -19.10 -4.73
CA THR A 8 -16.35 -18.75 -5.00
C THR A 8 -16.87 -17.71 -4.01
N GLN A 9 -16.51 -17.77 -2.73
CA GLN A 9 -16.91 -16.75 -1.76
C GLN A 9 -16.33 -15.37 -2.09
N ILE A 10 -15.07 -15.32 -2.52
CA ILE A 10 -14.39 -14.08 -2.93
C ILE A 10 -15.01 -13.52 -4.21
N GLU A 11 -15.27 -14.37 -5.22
CA GLU A 11 -15.92 -13.97 -6.48
C GLU A 11 -17.31 -13.37 -6.26
N HIS A 12 -18.03 -13.81 -5.23
CA HIS A 12 -19.37 -13.31 -4.87
C HIS A 12 -19.37 -12.28 -3.74
N ALA A 13 -18.18 -11.83 -3.30
CA ALA A 13 -18.07 -10.79 -2.30
C ALA A 13 -18.68 -9.49 -2.82
N ARG A 14 -19.22 -8.67 -1.90
CA ARG A 14 -19.87 -7.39 -2.20
C ARG A 14 -19.03 -6.18 -1.81
N SER A 15 -17.91 -6.41 -1.14
CA SER A 15 -16.96 -5.38 -0.75
C SER A 15 -15.56 -5.96 -0.54
N LEU A 16 -14.56 -5.11 -0.61
CA LEU A 16 -13.18 -5.46 -0.26
C LEU A 16 -13.04 -5.87 1.21
N SER A 17 -13.85 -5.28 2.11
CA SER A 17 -13.90 -5.68 3.52
C SER A 17 -14.39 -7.12 3.70
N GLN A 18 -15.39 -7.55 2.92
CA GLN A 18 -15.89 -8.92 2.97
C GLN A 18 -14.85 -9.93 2.47
N VAL A 19 -14.06 -9.56 1.44
CA VAL A 19 -12.92 -10.37 0.98
C VAL A 19 -11.90 -10.52 2.10
N PHE A 20 -11.52 -9.41 2.74
CA PHE A 20 -10.60 -9.41 3.88
C PHE A 20 -11.11 -10.29 5.05
N GLU A 21 -12.38 -10.15 5.43
CA GLU A 21 -12.99 -10.94 6.50
C GLU A 21 -12.97 -12.43 6.16
N THR A 22 -13.33 -12.78 4.93
CA THR A 22 -13.32 -14.16 4.43
C THR A 22 -11.91 -14.77 4.54
N ILE A 23 -10.89 -14.06 4.07
CA ILE A 23 -9.49 -14.51 4.15
C ILE A 23 -9.02 -14.61 5.61
N SER A 24 -9.45 -13.69 6.47
CA SER A 24 -9.06 -13.65 7.89
C SER A 24 -9.60 -14.81 8.72
N THR A 25 -10.56 -15.59 8.20
CA THR A 25 -11.05 -16.80 8.88
C THR A 25 -10.03 -17.95 8.86
N PHE A 26 -9.04 -17.92 7.97
CA PHE A 26 -8.08 -19.01 7.86
C PHE A 26 -6.97 -18.91 8.91
N PRO A 27 -6.61 -20.03 9.58
CA PRO A 27 -5.49 -20.05 10.52
C PRO A 27 -4.22 -19.49 9.91
N SER A 28 -3.45 -18.76 10.73
CA SER A 28 -2.18 -18.11 10.35
C SER A 28 -2.29 -16.89 9.42
N LEU A 29 -3.49 -16.54 8.92
CA LEU A 29 -3.72 -15.30 8.19
C LEU A 29 -4.17 -14.19 9.15
N GLY A 30 -3.18 -13.55 9.78
CA GLY A 30 -3.42 -12.36 10.60
C GLY A 30 -3.82 -11.14 9.76
N PRO A 31 -4.32 -10.06 10.38
CA PRO A 31 -4.90 -8.92 9.68
C PRO A 31 -4.02 -8.31 8.58
N PHE A 32 -2.70 -8.25 8.81
CA PHE A 32 -1.77 -7.78 7.79
C PHE A 32 -1.76 -8.66 6.54
N LEU A 33 -1.57 -9.97 6.69
CA LEU A 33 -1.50 -10.88 5.54
C LEU A 33 -2.85 -10.97 4.82
N SER A 34 -3.95 -11.00 5.56
CA SER A 34 -5.29 -11.04 4.97
C SER A 34 -5.59 -9.80 4.12
N TYR A 35 -5.19 -8.62 4.58
CA TYR A 35 -5.40 -7.38 3.83
C TYR A 35 -4.51 -7.32 2.58
N GLN A 36 -3.22 -7.69 2.70
CA GLN A 36 -2.33 -7.75 1.54
C GLN A 36 -2.85 -8.73 0.48
N LEU A 37 -3.33 -9.91 0.89
CA LEU A 37 -3.95 -10.85 -0.05
C LEU A 37 -5.24 -10.31 -0.68
N ALA A 38 -6.08 -9.58 0.07
CA ALA A 38 -7.28 -8.95 -0.48
C ALA A 38 -6.92 -7.90 -1.55
N ILE A 39 -5.89 -7.08 -1.32
CA ILE A 39 -5.37 -6.12 -2.29
C ILE A 39 -4.78 -6.83 -3.51
N ASP A 40 -3.93 -7.84 -3.31
CA ASP A 40 -3.32 -8.61 -4.41
C ASP A 40 -4.39 -9.23 -5.31
N LEU A 41 -5.45 -9.79 -4.72
CA LEU A 41 -6.61 -10.29 -5.47
C LEU A 41 -7.33 -9.17 -6.21
N ASN A 42 -7.45 -7.99 -5.60
CA ASN A 42 -8.00 -6.80 -6.24
C ASN A 42 -7.10 -6.21 -7.33
N TYR A 43 -5.87 -6.68 -7.51
CA TYR A 43 -5.04 -6.37 -8.69
C TYR A 43 -5.26 -7.34 -9.85
N THR A 44 -5.94 -8.46 -9.61
CA THR A 44 -6.33 -9.42 -10.63
C THR A 44 -7.67 -9.06 -11.29
N SER A 45 -8.12 -9.88 -12.24
CA SER A 45 -9.45 -9.79 -12.84
C SER A 45 -10.56 -10.48 -12.03
N VAL A 46 -10.25 -11.05 -10.86
CA VAL A 46 -11.22 -11.81 -10.05
C VAL A 46 -12.21 -10.89 -9.35
N ILE A 47 -11.75 -9.74 -8.86
CA ILE A 47 -12.56 -8.75 -8.16
C ILE A 47 -12.16 -7.33 -8.58
N ASP A 48 -13.10 -6.39 -8.45
CA ASP A 48 -12.91 -4.99 -8.84
C ASP A 48 -13.59 -4.00 -7.90
N PHE A 49 -13.10 -3.96 -6.67
CA PHE A 49 -13.51 -2.97 -5.67
C PHE A 49 -12.65 -1.72 -5.75
N ASP A 50 -13.19 -0.58 -5.29
CA ASP A 50 -12.41 0.64 -5.17
C ASP A 50 -11.31 0.45 -4.12
N GLU A 51 -10.08 0.78 -4.50
CA GLU A 51 -8.89 0.70 -3.64
C GLU A 51 -8.98 1.67 -2.45
N ASN A 52 -9.90 2.63 -2.52
CA ASN A 52 -10.26 3.55 -1.46
C ASN A 52 -11.48 3.09 -0.63
N ASP A 53 -12.01 1.89 -0.79
CA ASP A 53 -13.14 1.43 0.04
C ASP A 53 -12.72 0.96 1.44
N PHE A 54 -11.55 0.33 1.55
CA PHE A 54 -11.18 -0.39 2.77
C PHE A 54 -9.67 -0.46 2.99
N VAL A 55 -9.23 -0.22 4.24
CA VAL A 55 -7.82 -0.31 4.65
C VAL A 55 -7.65 -0.97 6.00
N VAL A 56 -6.63 -1.81 6.13
CA VAL A 56 -6.19 -2.40 7.40
C VAL A 56 -4.72 -2.05 7.62
N PRO A 57 -4.42 -1.07 8.50
CA PRO A 57 -3.08 -0.61 8.75
C PRO A 57 -2.20 -1.73 9.30
N GLY A 58 -1.18 -2.10 8.54
CA GLY A 58 -0.17 -3.07 8.95
C GLY A 58 0.70 -2.57 10.12
N PRO A 59 1.48 -3.45 10.76
CA PRO A 59 2.33 -3.06 11.88
C PRO A 59 3.38 -2.00 11.55
N GLY A 60 3.85 -1.95 10.31
CA GLY A 60 4.76 -0.89 9.84
C GLY A 60 4.05 0.46 9.75
N ALA A 61 2.86 0.49 9.14
CA ALA A 61 2.07 1.70 8.97
C ALA A 61 1.67 2.30 10.32
N ARG A 62 1.17 1.48 11.25
CA ARG A 62 0.84 1.92 12.62
C ARG A 62 2.05 2.52 13.34
N SER A 63 3.23 1.92 13.16
CA SER A 63 4.47 2.44 13.73
C SER A 63 4.92 3.75 13.06
N GLY A 64 4.79 3.86 11.73
CA GLY A 64 5.12 5.07 10.97
C GLY A 64 4.22 6.23 11.34
N ILE A 65 2.92 5.99 11.40
CA ILE A 65 1.91 6.97 11.86
C ILE A 65 2.25 7.48 13.25
N ALA A 66 2.60 6.60 14.20
CA ALA A 66 2.98 7.02 15.55
C ALA A 66 4.27 7.89 15.59
N LYS A 67 5.17 7.73 14.63
CA LYS A 67 6.37 8.58 14.50
C LYS A 67 6.06 9.94 13.89
N CYS A 68 5.21 9.97 12.85
CA CYS A 68 4.82 11.20 12.16
C CYS A 68 3.87 12.05 13.02
N PHE A 69 2.99 11.39 13.76
CA PHE A 69 1.93 12.02 14.54
C PHE A 69 2.01 11.54 16.00
N PRO A 70 2.91 12.11 16.81
CA PRO A 70 3.09 11.68 18.21
C PRO A 70 1.86 11.98 19.10
N GLN A 71 0.94 12.82 18.64
CA GLN A 71 -0.22 13.31 19.39
C GLN A 71 -1.53 12.99 18.66
N LEU A 72 -1.77 11.71 18.37
CA LEU A 72 -2.97 11.26 17.66
C LEU A 72 -4.26 11.42 18.46
N ASN A 73 -4.19 11.61 19.79
CA ASN A 73 -5.37 11.85 20.65
C ASN A 73 -6.52 10.83 20.44
N GLY A 74 -6.18 9.58 20.14
CA GLY A 74 -7.16 8.50 19.90
C GLY A 74 -7.68 8.40 18.47
N VAL A 75 -7.21 9.23 17.53
CA VAL A 75 -7.56 9.12 16.11
C VAL A 75 -7.10 7.76 15.56
N PRO A 76 -8.00 6.96 14.97
CA PRO A 76 -7.66 5.69 14.34
C PRO A 76 -6.61 5.84 13.23
N PRO A 77 -5.61 4.95 13.12
CA PRO A 77 -4.64 4.97 12.03
C PRO A 77 -5.28 4.89 10.63
N GLU A 78 -6.43 4.23 10.51
CA GLU A 78 -7.26 4.15 9.31
C GLU A 78 -7.68 5.56 8.83
N ASP A 79 -8.08 6.43 9.76
CA ASP A 79 -8.52 7.79 9.47
C ASP A 79 -7.35 8.70 9.08
N ILE A 80 -6.16 8.47 9.62
CA ILE A 80 -4.94 9.18 9.21
C ILE A 80 -4.55 8.84 7.77
N ILE A 81 -4.67 7.56 7.39
CA ILE A 81 -4.41 7.12 6.02
C ILE A 81 -5.45 7.71 5.06
N ARG A 82 -6.73 7.70 5.46
CA ARG A 82 -7.81 8.34 4.70
C ARG A 82 -7.55 9.83 4.52
N TRP A 83 -7.23 10.54 5.60
CA TRP A 83 -6.90 11.96 5.56
C TRP A 83 -5.74 12.25 4.62
N MET A 84 -4.71 11.38 4.60
CA MET A 84 -3.59 11.52 3.66
C MET A 84 -4.05 11.39 2.20
N VAL A 85 -4.93 10.44 1.88
CA VAL A 85 -5.52 10.31 0.53
C VAL A 85 -6.32 11.56 0.18
N ASP A 86 -7.21 12.01 1.07
CA ASP A 86 -8.15 13.10 0.82
C ASP A 86 -7.45 14.45 0.67
N THR A 87 -6.29 14.63 1.32
CA THR A 87 -5.58 15.92 1.34
C THR A 87 -4.31 15.95 0.49
N GLN A 88 -3.89 14.83 -0.11
CA GLN A 88 -2.59 14.68 -0.78
C GLN A 88 -2.27 15.84 -1.75
N GLN A 89 -3.22 16.28 -2.56
CA GLN A 89 -2.98 17.31 -3.57
C GLN A 89 -2.71 18.68 -2.93
N ALA A 90 -3.53 19.08 -1.95
CA ALA A 90 -3.32 20.31 -1.20
C ALA A 90 -2.00 20.26 -0.41
N GLN A 91 -1.63 19.11 0.14
CA GLN A 91 -0.36 18.92 0.84
C GLN A 91 0.84 19.00 -0.11
N PHE A 92 0.74 18.44 -1.32
CA PHE A 92 1.80 18.58 -2.31
C PHE A 92 2.00 20.04 -2.69
N GLU A 93 0.92 20.79 -2.92
CA GLU A 93 0.98 22.21 -3.24
C GLU A 93 1.58 23.05 -2.09
N ASP A 94 1.06 22.89 -0.87
CA ASP A 94 1.53 23.61 0.33
C ASP A 94 3.01 23.37 0.62
N GLN A 95 3.49 22.15 0.35
CA GLN A 95 4.88 21.76 0.56
C GLN A 95 5.78 22.01 -0.66
N GLY A 96 5.24 22.54 -1.76
CA GLY A 96 5.99 22.77 -3.01
C GLY A 96 6.52 21.48 -3.66
N ILE A 97 5.84 20.35 -3.45
CA ILE A 97 6.21 19.05 -3.98
C ILE A 97 5.60 18.88 -5.37
N VAL A 98 6.45 18.75 -6.39
CA VAL A 98 6.04 18.27 -7.71
C VAL A 98 5.97 16.75 -7.67
N PHE A 99 4.78 16.21 -7.46
CA PHE A 99 4.58 14.76 -7.31
C PHE A 99 4.42 14.07 -8.67
N ASP A 100 5.37 13.19 -9.00
CA ASP A 100 5.27 12.29 -10.15
C ASP A 100 4.34 11.11 -9.82
N ASP A 101 3.10 11.24 -10.22
CA ASP A 101 2.09 10.22 -10.00
C ASP A 101 2.30 8.93 -10.83
N LEU A 102 1.47 7.93 -10.56
CA LEU A 102 1.46 6.68 -11.33
C LEU A 102 0.63 6.85 -12.62
N PHE A 103 1.14 7.66 -13.55
CA PHE A 103 0.57 7.90 -14.86
C PHE A 103 -0.89 8.41 -14.80
N GLY A 104 -1.16 9.42 -13.98
CA GLY A 104 -2.48 10.02 -13.76
C GLY A 104 -3.29 9.38 -12.65
N ARG A 105 -2.72 8.45 -11.87
CA ARG A 105 -3.37 7.86 -10.69
C ARG A 105 -2.89 8.56 -9.42
N ALA A 106 -3.83 9.15 -8.69
CA ALA A 106 -3.60 9.63 -7.33
C ALA A 106 -3.28 8.46 -6.38
N LEU A 107 -2.64 8.76 -5.25
CA LEU A 107 -2.38 7.78 -4.21
C LEU A 107 -3.70 7.28 -3.63
N THR A 108 -3.79 5.96 -3.45
CA THR A 108 -4.91 5.28 -2.83
C THR A 108 -4.59 4.92 -1.37
N LEU A 109 -5.56 4.37 -0.63
CA LEU A 109 -5.34 3.98 0.77
C LEU A 109 -4.19 3.00 0.95
N ILE A 110 -4.05 2.00 0.08
CA ILE A 110 -2.95 1.04 0.17
C ILE A 110 -1.61 1.73 -0.06
N ASP A 111 -1.55 2.70 -0.98
CA ASP A 111 -0.34 3.48 -1.23
C ASP A 111 0.04 4.31 0.00
N CYS A 112 -0.91 5.06 0.56
CA CYS A 112 -0.68 5.87 1.76
C CYS A 112 -0.33 5.02 2.99
N GLN A 113 -0.97 3.86 3.16
CA GLN A 113 -0.57 2.89 4.18
C GLN A 113 0.88 2.43 3.99
N ASN A 114 1.28 2.17 2.74
CA ASN A 114 2.66 1.76 2.42
C ASN A 114 3.64 2.90 2.70
N LEU A 115 3.33 4.15 2.34
CA LEU A 115 4.18 5.30 2.68
C LEU A 115 4.52 5.35 4.18
N PHE A 116 3.57 5.05 5.08
CA PHE A 116 3.86 4.94 6.51
C PHE A 116 4.73 3.72 6.89
N CYS A 117 4.54 2.57 6.24
CA CYS A 117 5.41 1.40 6.41
C CYS A 117 6.87 1.71 6.05
N GLU A 118 7.07 2.33 4.89
CA GLU A 118 8.37 2.76 4.38
C GLU A 118 8.98 3.84 5.28
N THR A 119 8.19 4.83 5.70
CA THR A 119 8.62 5.88 6.63
C THR A 119 9.15 5.26 7.93
N ASP A 120 8.41 4.33 8.53
CA ASP A 120 8.89 3.63 9.72
C ASP A 120 10.17 2.84 9.48
N LYS A 121 10.26 2.13 8.35
CA LYS A 121 11.43 1.33 7.95
C LYS A 121 12.69 2.19 7.90
N TYR A 122 12.64 3.34 7.23
CA TYR A 122 13.78 4.26 7.11
C TYR A 122 14.06 5.03 8.40
N ALA A 123 13.02 5.52 9.08
CA ALA A 123 13.17 6.27 10.32
C ALA A 123 13.80 5.45 11.46
N ARG A 124 13.63 4.12 11.48
CA ARG A 124 14.34 3.26 12.47
C ARG A 124 15.86 3.41 12.41
N VAL A 125 16.41 3.67 11.23
CA VAL A 125 17.87 3.82 11.02
C VAL A 125 18.28 5.28 11.16
N MET A 126 17.56 6.19 10.51
CA MET A 126 17.94 7.61 10.46
C MET A 126 17.53 8.40 11.71
N HIS A 127 16.47 7.97 12.40
CA HIS A 127 15.90 8.64 13.57
C HIS A 127 15.61 7.64 14.70
N PRO A 128 16.64 6.93 15.24
CA PRO A 128 16.46 5.86 16.21
C PRO A 128 15.83 6.32 17.54
N ASN A 129 15.91 7.62 17.85
CA ASN A 129 15.32 8.21 19.04
C ASN A 129 13.81 8.49 18.91
N VAL A 130 13.27 8.50 17.69
CA VAL A 130 11.83 8.68 17.44
C VAL A 130 11.16 7.31 17.55
N ARG A 131 10.38 7.12 18.62
CA ARG A 131 9.75 5.84 18.92
C ARG A 131 8.49 5.65 18.08
N GLY A 132 8.39 4.49 17.43
CA GLY A 132 7.14 4.00 16.86
C GLY A 132 6.51 2.92 17.75
N VAL A 133 5.67 2.08 17.17
CA VAL A 133 5.02 0.97 17.87
C VAL A 133 5.86 -0.31 17.76
N GLY A 134 6.24 -0.88 18.90
CA GLY A 134 7.00 -2.12 19.01
C GLY A 134 8.53 -1.93 19.09
N SER A 135 9.28 -3.03 18.97
CA SER A 135 10.73 -3.09 19.22
C SER A 135 11.59 -3.30 17.95
N ARG A 136 11.03 -3.05 16.77
CA ARG A 136 11.72 -3.33 15.50
C ARG A 136 12.77 -2.25 15.22
N ASN A 137 14.05 -2.62 15.33
CA ASN A 137 15.17 -1.67 15.20
C ASN A 137 16.10 -1.94 14.00
N ARG A 138 15.79 -2.93 13.14
CA ARG A 138 16.62 -3.31 11.98
C ARG A 138 15.79 -3.53 10.72
N ILE A 139 16.38 -3.24 9.56
CA ILE A 139 15.85 -3.63 8.24
C ILE A 139 16.39 -5.03 7.93
N LYS A 140 15.51 -6.03 7.81
CA LYS A 140 15.91 -7.45 7.76
C LYS A 140 16.23 -7.98 6.36
N GLN A 141 15.63 -7.42 5.32
CA GLN A 141 15.81 -7.90 3.94
C GLN A 141 16.51 -6.82 3.12
N GLN A 142 17.59 -7.22 2.45
CA GLN A 142 18.25 -6.43 1.42
C GLN A 142 17.89 -7.04 0.06
N PHE A 143 17.40 -6.21 -0.85
CA PHE A 143 17.16 -6.62 -2.22
C PHE A 143 18.50 -6.81 -2.93
N ALA A 144 18.71 -7.97 -3.55
CA ALA A 144 19.85 -8.25 -4.40
C ALA A 144 19.34 -8.40 -5.85
N PRO A 145 19.67 -7.46 -6.76
CA PRO A 145 19.17 -7.51 -8.13
C PRO A 145 19.70 -8.74 -8.86
N GLN A 146 18.80 -9.51 -9.47
CA GLN A 146 19.14 -10.63 -10.33
C GLN A 146 18.86 -10.25 -11.80
N GLY A 147 19.79 -9.52 -12.39
CA GLY A 147 19.70 -9.06 -13.78
C GLY A 147 18.89 -7.76 -13.97
N PRO A 148 18.67 -7.35 -15.23
CA PRO A 148 17.92 -6.14 -15.54
C PRO A 148 16.46 -6.26 -15.09
N PRO A 149 15.85 -5.17 -14.60
CA PRO A 149 14.45 -5.19 -14.20
C PRO A 149 13.56 -5.51 -15.41
N VAL A 150 12.58 -6.38 -15.21
CA VAL A 150 11.54 -6.62 -16.22
C VAL A 150 10.71 -5.36 -16.43
N ARG A 151 10.17 -5.21 -17.64
CA ARG A 151 9.23 -4.12 -17.93
C ARG A 151 8.01 -4.27 -17.01
N PRO A 152 7.65 -3.24 -16.24
CA PRO A 152 6.49 -3.30 -15.35
C PRO A 152 5.21 -3.58 -16.13
N PHE A 153 4.32 -4.38 -15.52
CA PHE A 153 2.96 -4.62 -15.98
C PHE A 153 2.02 -4.36 -14.81
N PHE A 154 1.04 -3.50 -15.04
CA PHE A 154 0.07 -3.07 -14.03
C PHE A 154 -1.27 -3.77 -14.25
N PRO A 155 -2.14 -3.84 -13.22
CA PRO A 155 -3.51 -4.33 -13.37
C PRO A 155 -4.19 -3.75 -14.63
N PRO A 156 -4.67 -4.58 -15.59
CA PRO A 156 -5.24 -4.10 -16.84
C PRO A 156 -6.37 -3.08 -16.66
N LYS A 157 -7.19 -3.30 -15.63
CA LYS A 157 -8.30 -2.44 -15.24
C LYS A 157 -7.91 -1.01 -14.84
N TRP A 158 -6.64 -0.76 -14.52
CA TRP A 158 -6.15 0.60 -14.29
C TRP A 158 -5.99 1.41 -15.58
N GLY A 159 -5.91 0.76 -16.75
CA GLY A 159 -5.81 1.45 -18.04
C GLY A 159 -4.49 2.19 -18.28
N ILE A 160 -3.46 1.98 -17.46
CA ILE A 160 -2.19 2.74 -17.53
C ILE A 160 -1.06 2.05 -18.29
N ASN A 161 -1.20 0.77 -18.66
CA ASN A 161 -0.11 -0.01 -19.28
C ASN A 161 0.44 0.61 -20.58
N GLN A 162 -0.40 1.33 -21.34
CA GLN A 162 0.04 2.01 -22.56
C GLN A 162 0.98 3.20 -22.28
N ARG A 163 0.79 3.88 -21.13
CA ARG A 163 1.59 5.06 -20.72
C ARG A 163 3.00 4.68 -20.26
N VAL A 164 3.18 3.43 -19.82
CA VAL A 164 4.48 2.87 -19.42
C VAL A 164 5.47 2.86 -20.60
N ALA A 165 4.99 2.59 -21.82
CA ALA A 165 5.82 2.56 -23.03
C ALA A 165 6.50 3.92 -23.32
N GLY A 166 5.77 5.01 -23.07
CA GLY A 166 6.22 6.36 -23.41
C GLY A 166 7.37 6.88 -22.53
N ARG A 167 7.36 6.53 -21.22
CA ARG A 167 8.41 6.97 -20.27
C ARG A 167 9.70 6.15 -20.36
N SER A 168 9.64 4.85 -20.68
CA SER A 168 10.85 4.03 -20.83
C SER A 168 11.77 4.53 -21.95
N ASN A 169 11.21 5.07 -23.04
CA ASN A 169 12.00 5.67 -24.11
C ASN A 169 12.65 7.01 -23.69
N ALA A 170 11.97 7.80 -22.85
CA ALA A 170 12.49 9.08 -22.36
C ALA A 170 13.64 8.90 -21.34
N LEU A 171 13.52 7.92 -20.44
CA LEU A 171 14.58 7.57 -19.48
C LEU A 171 15.81 6.95 -20.17
N ALA A 172 15.61 6.11 -21.19
CA ALA A 172 16.70 5.52 -21.96
C ALA A 172 17.43 6.52 -22.87
N SER A 173 16.77 7.62 -23.27
CA SER A 173 17.40 8.71 -24.03
C SER A 173 18.11 9.75 -23.16
N ALA A 174 17.93 9.68 -21.83
CA ALA A 174 18.50 10.62 -20.86
C ALA A 174 19.73 10.04 -20.10
N THR A 175 20.17 8.82 -20.48
CA THR A 175 21.38 8.13 -20.00
C THR A 175 22.34 7.90 -21.16
#